data_AF-A0AAW1XWV6-F1
#
_entry.id   AF-A0AAW1XWV6-F1
#
_cell.length_a   1.000
_cell.length_b   1.000
_cell.length_c   1.000
_cell.angle_alpha   90.00
_cell.angle_beta   90.00
_cell.angle_gamma   90.00
#
_symmetry.space_group_name_H-M   'P 1'
#
loop_
_entity.id
_entity.type
_entity.pdbx_description
1 polymer ?
#
loop_
_entity_poly.entity_id
_entity_poly.type
_entity_poly.pdbx_seq_one_letter_code
_entity_poly.pdbx_strand_id
1 'polypeptide(L)'
;MAALRLSALVFFIVVVATTSLIPTSAKLTTNFYDKVCPQALPAIRRVVKQAIDLEPRMGASLLRLHFHDCFVNGCDGSILLDDTSNFKGEKTALPNVNSVRGFNVIDDIKKAVDKACKRSVVSCADILAVAARDSVNILAGPLYEVLLGRRDARNASLNDANRNLPPPIFQLPTASR
;
A
#
# COMPACT_ATOMS: atom_id res chain seq x y z
N MET A 1 15.80 45.76 -21.13
CA MET A 1 16.08 44.67 -20.16
C MET A 1 14.87 44.31 -19.28
N ALA A 2 14.14 45.26 -18.69
CA ALA A 2 12.97 44.97 -17.84
C ALA A 2 11.80 44.27 -18.58
N ALA A 3 11.45 44.72 -19.80
CA ALA A 3 10.38 44.11 -20.61
C ALA A 3 10.67 42.63 -20.99
N LEU A 4 11.94 42.31 -21.26
CA LEU A 4 12.39 40.94 -21.56
C LEU A 4 12.25 40.02 -20.34
N ARG A 5 12.53 40.54 -19.13
CA ARG A 5 12.37 39.81 -17.86
C ARG A 5 10.90 39.60 -17.50
N LEU A 6 10.04 40.59 -17.75
CA LEU A 6 8.60 40.48 -17.52
C LEU A 6 7.95 39.47 -18.47
N SER A 7 8.36 39.46 -19.74
CA SER A 7 7.88 38.49 -20.73
C SER A 7 8.32 37.06 -20.40
N ALA A 8 9.57 36.88 -19.95
CA ALA A 8 10.06 35.58 -19.48
C ALA A 8 9.33 35.07 -18.22
N LEU A 9 9.02 35.97 -17.28
CA LEU A 9 8.25 35.64 -16.08
C LEU A 9 6.82 35.21 -16.41
N VAL A 10 6.15 35.95 -17.30
CA VAL A 10 4.79 35.61 -17.76
C VAL A 10 4.80 34.27 -18.49
N PHE A 11 5.78 34.01 -19.35
CA PHE A 11 5.93 32.72 -20.02
C PHE A 11 6.13 31.58 -19.01
N PHE A 12 6.98 31.77 -18.00
CA PHE A 12 7.20 30.78 -16.95
C PHE A 12 5.92 30.48 -16.14
N ILE A 13 5.16 31.52 -15.78
CA ILE A 13 3.89 31.38 -15.06
C ILE A 13 2.86 30.62 -15.92
N VAL A 14 2.77 30.91 -17.22
CA VAL A 14 1.88 30.21 -18.15
C VAL A 14 2.28 28.75 -18.32
N VAL A 15 3.58 28.43 -18.42
CA VAL A 15 4.07 27.04 -18.48
C VAL A 15 3.78 26.27 -17.19
N VAL A 16 3.99 26.88 -16.02
CA VAL A 16 3.66 26.25 -14.72
C VAL A 16 2.15 26.03 -14.57
N ALA A 17 1.32 27.01 -14.97
CA ALA A 17 -0.13 26.90 -14.89
C ALA A 17 -0.73 25.88 -15.88
N THR A 18 -0.14 25.72 -17.07
CA THR A 18 -0.59 24.73 -18.07
C THR A 18 -0.15 23.32 -17.72
N THR A 19 1.02 23.14 -17.10
CA THR A 19 1.52 21.82 -16.68
C THR A 19 0.84 21.29 -15.41
N SER A 20 0.35 22.16 -14.52
CA SER A 20 -0.39 21.75 -13.32
C SER A 20 -1.85 21.32 -13.57
N LEU A 21 -2.38 21.56 -14.77
CA LEU A 21 -3.73 21.16 -15.18
C LEU A 21 -3.76 19.82 -15.94
N ILE A 22 -2.62 19.19 -16.18
CA ILE A 22 -2.57 17.88 -16.83
C ILE A 22 -2.94 16.81 -15.79
N PRO A 23 -4.08 16.11 -15.94
CA PRO A 23 -4.41 15.00 -15.04
C PRO A 23 -3.36 13.91 -15.21
N THR A 24 -2.54 13.69 -14.18
CA THR A 24 -1.58 12.58 -14.17
C THR A 24 -2.34 11.30 -13.80
N SER A 25 -2.76 10.53 -14.82
CA SER A 25 -3.20 9.15 -14.58
C SER A 25 -1.96 8.27 -14.43
N ALA A 26 -1.47 8.11 -13.20
CA ALA A 26 -0.44 7.13 -12.89
C ALA A 26 -1.06 5.72 -12.98
N LYS A 27 -0.85 5.04 -14.11
CA LYS A 27 -1.32 3.67 -14.31
C LYS A 27 -0.44 2.70 -13.53
N LEU A 28 -1.05 1.81 -12.76
CA LEU A 28 -0.32 0.72 -12.10
C LEU A 28 0.18 -0.28 -13.16
N THR A 29 1.38 -0.83 -12.96
CA THR A 29 2.05 -1.75 -13.90
C THR A 29 2.75 -2.87 -13.17
N THR A 30 2.90 -4.04 -13.79
CA THR A 30 3.58 -5.20 -13.17
C THR A 30 5.09 -5.01 -13.02
N ASN A 31 5.68 -4.10 -13.79
CA ASN A 31 7.13 -3.86 -13.87
C ASN A 31 7.57 -2.51 -13.26
N PHE A 32 6.72 -1.89 -12.42
CA PHE A 32 6.94 -0.54 -11.88
C PHE A 32 8.31 -0.38 -11.20
N TYR A 33 8.80 -1.42 -10.51
CA TYR A 33 10.07 -1.38 -9.78
C TYR A 33 11.28 -1.99 -10.53
N ASP A 34 11.11 -2.57 -11.72
CA ASP A 34 12.16 -3.39 -12.37
C ASP A 34 13.45 -2.62 -12.62
N LYS A 35 13.34 -1.34 -13.01
CA LYS A 35 14.51 -0.47 -13.26
C LYS A 35 15.04 0.20 -12.00
N VAL A 36 14.19 0.37 -10.98
CA VAL A 36 14.48 1.18 -9.79
C VAL A 36 15.04 0.30 -8.68
N CYS A 37 14.43 -0.85 -8.45
CA CYS A 37 14.86 -1.86 -7.51
C CYS A 37 14.44 -3.26 -7.98
N PRO A 38 15.22 -3.92 -8.85
CA PRO A 38 14.91 -5.28 -9.33
C PRO A 38 14.89 -6.33 -8.21
N GLN A 39 15.50 -6.03 -7.05
CA GLN A 39 15.51 -6.91 -5.89
C GLN A 39 14.33 -6.70 -4.93
N ALA A 40 13.40 -5.78 -5.24
CA ALA A 40 12.24 -5.50 -4.39
C ALA A 40 11.35 -6.73 -4.19
N LEU A 41 10.78 -7.28 -5.27
CA LEU A 41 9.85 -8.41 -5.17
C LEU A 41 10.52 -9.69 -4.62
N PRO A 42 11.76 -10.04 -5.04
CA PRO A 42 12.49 -11.16 -4.42
C PRO A 42 12.72 -10.98 -2.91
N ALA A 43 13.03 -9.76 -2.45
CA ALA A 43 13.22 -9.48 -1.03
C ALA A 43 11.92 -9.64 -0.24
N ILE A 44 10.78 -9.16 -0.77
CA ILE A 44 9.46 -9.34 -0.17
C ILE A 44 9.15 -10.83 -0.02
N ARG A 45 9.22 -11.58 -1.13
CA ARG A 45 8.91 -13.02 -1.15
C ARG A 45 9.73 -13.81 -0.13
N ARG A 46 11.02 -13.50 0.01
CA ARG A 46 11.91 -14.17 0.96
C ARG A 46 11.43 -14.00 2.41
N VAL A 47 11.10 -12.78 2.81
CA VAL A 47 10.64 -12.51 4.19
C VAL A 47 9.25 -13.11 4.43
N VAL A 48 8.34 -13.01 3.46
CA VAL A 48 7.01 -13.65 3.53
C VAL A 48 7.16 -15.16 3.72
N LYS A 49 8.03 -15.81 2.93
CA LYS A 49 8.30 -17.24 3.06
C LYS A 49 8.83 -17.59 4.45
N GLN A 50 9.82 -16.85 4.96
CA GLN A 50 10.36 -17.07 6.30
C GLN A 50 9.28 -16.94 7.39
N ALA A 51 8.40 -15.95 7.26
CA ALA A 51 7.30 -15.76 8.21
C ALA A 51 6.26 -16.89 8.16
N ILE A 52 5.95 -17.41 6.97
CA ILE A 52 5.03 -18.56 6.79
C ILE A 52 5.65 -19.87 7.27
N ASP A 53 6.95 -20.08 7.00
CA ASP A 53 7.67 -21.27 7.47
C ASP A 53 7.70 -21.33 9.02
N LEU A 54 7.76 -20.17 9.68
CA LEU A 54 7.66 -20.07 11.14
C LEU A 54 6.23 -20.22 11.65
N GLU A 55 5.27 -19.58 10.99
CA GLU A 55 3.84 -19.67 11.34
C GLU A 55 2.97 -19.71 10.07
N PRO A 56 2.42 -20.89 9.69
CA PRO A 56 1.65 -21.02 8.46
C PRO A 56 0.45 -20.06 8.35
N ARG A 57 -0.17 -19.71 9.48
CA ARG A 57 -1.29 -18.76 9.56
C ARG A 57 -0.89 -17.33 9.16
N MET A 58 0.40 -16.99 9.14
CA MET A 58 0.87 -15.67 8.74
C MET A 58 0.49 -15.35 7.29
N GLY A 59 0.47 -16.34 6.39
CA GLY A 59 0.06 -16.10 5.01
C GLY A 59 -1.39 -15.61 4.90
N ALA A 60 -2.31 -16.24 5.64
CA ALA A 60 -3.70 -15.77 5.72
C ALA A 60 -3.82 -14.39 6.39
N SER A 61 -2.95 -14.10 7.37
CA SER A 61 -2.93 -12.81 8.07
C SER A 61 -2.50 -11.67 7.13
N LEU A 62 -1.46 -11.87 6.33
CA LEU A 62 -0.97 -10.89 5.35
C LEU A 62 -1.96 -10.65 4.22
N LEU A 63 -2.61 -11.71 3.72
CA LEU A 63 -3.70 -11.59 2.75
C LEU A 63 -4.84 -10.74 3.30
N ARG A 64 -5.28 -11.02 4.53
CA ARG A 64 -6.33 -10.25 5.21
C ARG A 64 -5.92 -8.80 5.44
N LEU A 65 -4.66 -8.55 5.79
CA LEU A 65 -4.15 -7.20 6.01
C LEU A 65 -4.25 -6.35 4.73
N HIS A 66 -3.91 -6.91 3.57
CA HIS A 66 -4.10 -6.22 2.29
C HIS A 66 -5.57 -6.00 1.92
N PHE A 67 -6.46 -6.97 2.21
CA PHE A 67 -7.90 -6.77 2.03
C PHE A 67 -8.42 -5.60 2.88
N HIS A 68 -8.02 -5.54 4.16
CA HIS A 68 -8.46 -4.47 5.05
C HIS A 68 -7.91 -3.09 4.65
N ASP A 69 -6.68 -3.02 4.11
CA ASP A 69 -6.14 -1.80 3.50
C ASP A 69 -7.04 -1.35 2.33
N CYS A 70 -7.25 -2.22 1.34
CA CYS A 70 -7.98 -1.87 0.13
C CYS A 70 -9.45 -1.47 0.34
N PHE A 71 -10.12 -2.00 1.37
CA PHE A 71 -11.52 -1.70 1.65
C PHE A 71 -11.73 -0.36 2.38
N VAL A 72 -10.67 0.27 2.87
CA VAL A 72 -10.74 1.54 3.60
C VAL A 72 -9.97 2.59 2.80
N ASN A 73 -10.68 3.44 2.06
CA ASN A 73 -10.11 4.50 1.22
C ASN A 73 -9.14 4.04 0.11
N GLY A 74 -9.04 2.74 -0.14
CA GLY A 74 -8.25 2.15 -1.21
C GLY A 74 -6.94 1.55 -0.71
N CYS A 75 -6.20 0.88 -1.60
CA CYS A 75 -4.94 0.23 -1.21
C CYS A 75 -3.82 1.28 -1.10
N ASP A 76 -3.69 1.93 0.06
CA ASP A 76 -2.78 3.05 0.26
C ASP A 76 -1.88 2.89 1.50
N GLY A 77 -1.89 1.73 2.16
CA GLY A 77 -1.08 1.46 3.34
C GLY A 77 -1.52 2.21 4.60
N SER A 78 -2.66 2.90 4.59
CA SER A 78 -3.19 3.65 5.74
C SER A 78 -3.40 2.78 6.98
N ILE A 79 -3.78 1.51 6.80
CA ILE A 79 -3.94 0.53 7.89
C ILE A 79 -2.67 0.31 8.71
N LEU A 80 -1.49 0.61 8.14
CA LEU A 80 -0.21 0.41 8.80
C LEU A 80 0.15 1.56 9.76
N LEU A 81 -0.51 2.71 9.65
CA LEU A 81 -0.24 3.88 10.48
C LEU A 81 -0.68 3.63 11.93
N ASP A 82 0.23 3.87 12.87
CA ASP A 82 -0.02 3.77 14.31
C ASP A 82 -0.71 5.02 14.85
N ASP A 83 -1.46 4.84 15.94
CA ASP A 83 -2.01 5.94 16.72
C ASP A 83 -0.87 6.82 17.27
N THR A 84 -1.10 8.14 17.28
CA THR A 84 -0.28 9.12 17.99
C THR A 84 -1.16 9.94 18.93
N SER A 85 -0.60 10.94 19.62
CA SER A 85 -1.38 11.84 20.49
C SER A 85 -2.43 12.67 19.74
N ASN A 86 -2.25 12.91 18.44
CA ASN A 86 -3.10 13.77 17.62
C ASN A 86 -3.62 13.09 16.35
N PHE A 87 -3.34 11.80 16.17
CA PHE A 87 -3.76 11.02 15.02
C PHE A 87 -4.26 9.65 15.47
N LYS A 88 -5.40 9.23 14.92
CA LYS A 88 -6.02 7.94 15.19
C LYS A 88 -5.97 7.10 13.92
N GLY A 89 -5.20 6.03 13.97
CA GLY A 89 -5.07 5.06 12.89
C GLY A 89 -6.27 4.13 12.81
N GLU A 90 -6.16 3.11 11.97
CA GLU A 90 -7.23 2.14 11.73
C GLU A 90 -7.10 0.89 12.60
N LYS A 91 -5.95 0.66 13.24
CA LYS A 91 -5.66 -0.57 13.99
C LYS A 91 -6.62 -0.79 15.16
N THR A 92 -7.21 0.27 15.72
CA THR A 92 -8.20 0.18 16.80
C THR A 92 -9.66 0.13 16.33
N ALA A 93 -9.92 0.07 15.02
CA ALA A 93 -11.28 -0.13 14.51
C ALA A 93 -11.82 -1.49 14.97
N LEU A 94 -13.14 -1.62 15.16
CA LEU A 94 -13.80 -2.86 15.60
C LEU A 94 -13.41 -4.08 14.76
N PRO A 95 -13.30 -4.00 13.42
CA PRO A 95 -12.91 -5.14 12.59
C PRO A 95 -11.42 -5.50 12.70
N ASN A 96 -10.59 -4.59 13.22
CA ASN A 96 -9.13 -4.66 13.25
C ASN A 96 -8.59 -5.02 14.63
N VAL A 97 -9.12 -4.42 15.69
CA VAL A 97 -8.62 -4.55 17.06
C VAL A 97 -8.63 -6.01 17.49
N ASN A 98 -7.50 -6.49 18.03
CA ASN A 98 -7.29 -7.89 18.42
C ASN A 98 -7.60 -8.92 17.31
N SER A 99 -7.50 -8.51 16.03
CA SER A 99 -7.98 -9.30 14.90
C SER A 99 -6.99 -9.31 13.73
N VAL A 100 -6.69 -8.15 13.13
CA VAL A 100 -5.65 -8.06 12.09
C VAL A 100 -4.26 -8.17 12.71
N ARG A 101 -3.33 -8.80 12.00
CA ARG A 101 -1.98 -9.10 12.51
C ARG A 101 -0.98 -9.24 11.36
N GLY A 102 0.30 -9.33 11.70
CA GLY A 102 1.39 -9.41 10.72
C GLY A 102 2.09 -8.06 10.46
N PHE A 103 1.74 -7.00 11.20
CA PHE A 103 2.39 -5.68 11.08
C PHE A 103 3.91 -5.76 11.22
N ASN A 104 4.42 -6.54 12.18
CA ASN A 104 5.84 -6.76 12.37
C ASN A 104 6.51 -7.43 11.15
N VAL A 105 5.81 -8.31 10.45
CA VAL A 105 6.31 -8.93 9.22
C VAL A 105 6.39 -7.90 8.10
N ILE A 106 5.42 -6.97 8.02
CA ILE A 106 5.48 -5.84 7.08
C ILE A 106 6.67 -4.93 7.38
N ASP A 107 6.97 -4.65 8.65
CA ASP A 107 8.15 -3.88 9.05
C ASP A 107 9.45 -4.58 8.63
N ASP A 108 9.54 -5.90 8.82
CA ASP A 108 10.70 -6.70 8.43
C ASP A 108 10.86 -6.77 6.91
N ILE A 109 9.74 -6.88 6.16
CA ILE A 109 9.75 -6.75 4.71
C ILE A 109 10.26 -5.38 4.29
N LYS A 110 9.72 -4.30 4.87
CA LYS A 110 10.10 -2.93 4.54
C LYS A 110 11.59 -2.69 4.76
N LYS A 111 12.11 -3.12 5.92
CA LYS A 111 13.56 -3.06 6.22
C LYS A 111 14.39 -3.87 5.21
N ALA A 112 13.95 -5.08 4.87
CA ALA A 112 14.67 -5.93 3.92
C ALA A 112 14.68 -5.36 2.51
N VAL A 113 13.56 -4.79 2.06
CA VAL A 113 13.42 -4.13 0.76
C VAL A 113 14.27 -2.87 0.70
N ASP A 114 14.16 -1.98 1.69
CA ASP A 114 14.93 -0.75 1.72
C ASP A 114 16.44 -1.02 1.75
N LYS A 115 16.86 -2.08 2.47
CA LYS A 115 18.25 -2.57 2.45
C LYS A 115 18.67 -3.09 1.07
N ALA A 116 17.83 -3.88 0.41
CA ALA A 116 18.12 -4.42 -0.92
C ALA A 116 18.18 -3.32 -2.00
N CYS A 117 17.30 -2.32 -1.89
CA CYS A 117 17.21 -1.19 -2.80
C CYS A 117 18.21 -0.08 -2.49
N LYS A 118 18.81 -0.09 -1.28
CA LYS A 118 19.68 0.98 -0.72
C LYS A 118 18.99 2.34 -0.58
N ARG A 119 17.67 2.36 -0.58
CA ARG A 119 16.80 3.55 -0.47
C ARG A 119 15.35 3.11 -0.28
N SER A 120 14.54 3.98 0.30
CA SER A 120 13.09 3.79 0.42
C SER A 120 12.41 4.16 -0.91
N VAL A 121 12.10 3.16 -1.73
CA VAL A 121 11.46 3.34 -3.04
C VAL A 121 10.18 2.56 -3.24
N VAL A 122 10.03 1.44 -2.53
CA VAL A 122 8.82 0.61 -2.57
C VAL A 122 7.87 1.13 -1.50
N SER A 123 6.64 1.42 -1.89
CA SER A 123 5.59 1.86 -0.96
C SER A 123 5.16 0.71 -0.06
N CYS A 124 4.72 1.03 1.14
CA CYS A 124 4.10 0.08 2.05
C CYS A 124 2.80 -0.50 1.45
N ALA A 125 2.05 0.30 0.70
CA ALA A 125 0.87 -0.15 -0.06
C ALA A 125 1.20 -1.27 -1.06
N ASP A 126 2.29 -1.15 -1.83
CA ASP A 126 2.71 -2.22 -2.74
C ASP A 126 3.35 -3.40 -2.02
N ILE A 127 4.01 -3.18 -0.88
CA ILE A 127 4.49 -4.27 -0.01
C ILE A 127 3.30 -5.15 0.43
N LEU A 128 2.19 -4.55 0.87
CA LEU A 128 0.98 -5.29 1.24
C LEU A 128 0.44 -6.13 0.07
N ALA A 129 0.33 -5.52 -1.12
CA ALA A 129 -0.18 -6.20 -2.30
C ALA A 129 0.68 -7.40 -2.72
N VAL A 130 2.01 -7.23 -2.74
CA VAL A 130 2.95 -8.32 -3.09
C VAL A 130 2.98 -9.37 -2.00
N ALA A 131 2.96 -8.99 -0.72
CA ALA A 131 2.95 -9.92 0.40
C ALA A 131 1.69 -10.80 0.41
N ALA A 132 0.53 -10.23 0.10
CA ALA A 132 -0.72 -10.99 -0.08
C ALA A 132 -0.59 -12.02 -1.22
N ARG A 133 -0.09 -11.61 -2.39
CA ARG A 133 0.14 -12.51 -3.52
C ARG A 133 1.09 -13.64 -3.19
N ASP A 134 2.24 -13.31 -2.61
CA ASP A 134 3.24 -14.31 -2.23
C ASP A 134 2.69 -15.27 -1.19
N SER A 135 1.89 -14.78 -0.23
CA SER A 135 1.23 -15.63 0.76
C SER A 135 0.29 -16.65 0.14
N VAL A 136 -0.56 -16.23 -0.80
CA VAL A 136 -1.46 -17.13 -1.55
C VAL A 136 -0.63 -18.18 -2.30
N ASN A 137 0.39 -17.75 -3.05
CA ASN A 137 1.18 -18.66 -3.86
C ASN A 137 2.02 -19.65 -3.03
N ILE A 138 2.60 -19.21 -1.91
CA ILE A 138 3.39 -20.07 -1.02
C ILE A 138 2.50 -21.15 -0.38
N LEU A 139 1.24 -20.80 -0.05
CA LEU A 139 0.24 -21.74 0.50
C LEU A 139 -0.51 -22.51 -0.60
N ALA A 140 0.17 -22.81 -1.71
CA ALA A 140 -0.32 -23.60 -2.84
C ALA A 140 -1.53 -23.01 -3.62
N GLY A 141 -1.80 -21.71 -3.47
CA GLY A 141 -2.73 -20.97 -4.32
C GLY A 141 -2.13 -20.55 -5.67
N PRO A 142 -2.94 -19.99 -6.57
CA PRO A 142 -2.50 -19.57 -7.88
C PRO A 142 -1.50 -18.41 -7.79
N LEU A 143 -0.56 -18.39 -8.74
CA LEU A 143 0.25 -17.20 -8.98
C LEU A 143 -0.57 -16.21 -9.84
N TYR A 144 -0.65 -14.97 -9.41
CA TYR A 144 -1.24 -13.88 -10.20
C TYR A 144 -0.29 -12.69 -10.23
N GLU A 145 -0.44 -11.86 -11.25
CA GLU A 145 0.32 -10.63 -11.41
C GLU A 145 -0.26 -9.52 -10.53
N VAL A 146 0.60 -8.83 -9.77
CA VAL A 146 0.22 -7.66 -8.98
C VAL A 146 0.61 -6.43 -9.78
N LEU A 147 -0.35 -5.53 -10.01
CA LEU A 147 -0.07 -4.20 -10.52
C LEU A 147 0.54 -3.35 -9.41
N LEU A 148 1.61 -2.62 -9.70
CA LEU A 148 2.44 -1.87 -8.76
C LEU A 148 2.50 -0.38 -9.17
N GLY A 149 2.93 0.46 -8.24
CA GLY A 149 2.95 1.91 -8.34
C GLY A 149 2.03 2.63 -7.34
N ARG A 150 1.49 1.93 -6.34
CA ARG A 150 0.70 2.55 -5.28
C ARG A 150 1.58 3.46 -4.44
N ARG A 151 0.98 4.44 -3.79
CA ARG A 151 1.67 5.39 -2.91
C ARG A 151 1.06 5.32 -1.52
N ASP A 152 1.89 5.59 -0.53
CA ASP A 152 1.48 5.53 0.87
C ASP A 152 0.62 6.74 1.25
N ALA A 153 -0.44 6.47 1.98
CA ALA A 153 -1.31 7.45 2.59
C ALA A 153 -0.54 8.30 3.60
N ARG A 154 -1.06 9.51 3.83
CA ARG A 154 -0.58 10.42 4.90
C ARG A 154 -1.58 10.55 6.04
N ASN A 155 -2.69 9.83 5.95
CA ASN A 155 -3.77 9.83 6.91
C ASN A 155 -4.40 8.43 6.92
N ALA A 156 -5.21 8.13 7.93
CA ALA A 156 -5.99 6.91 8.04
C ALA A 156 -7.38 7.30 8.55
N SER A 157 -8.35 6.38 8.44
CA SER A 157 -9.73 6.68 8.85
C SER A 157 -10.34 5.56 9.67
N LEU A 158 -10.27 5.70 11.00
CA LEU A 158 -10.94 4.81 11.95
C LEU A 158 -12.44 4.65 11.64
N ASN A 159 -13.10 5.75 11.25
CA ASN A 159 -14.54 5.75 10.96
C ASN A 159 -14.85 4.97 9.68
N ASP A 160 -14.06 5.17 8.62
CA ASP A 160 -14.26 4.41 7.38
C ASP A 160 -13.91 2.94 7.57
N ALA A 161 -12.91 2.61 8.38
CA ALA A 161 -12.61 1.22 8.76
C ALA A 161 -13.78 0.56 9.51
N ASN A 162 -14.41 1.25 10.47
CA ASN A 162 -15.58 0.73 11.17
C ASN A 162 -16.81 0.56 10.25
N ARG A 163 -16.94 1.40 9.21
CA ARG A 163 -18.12 1.43 8.34
C ARG A 163 -18.00 0.49 7.14
N ASN A 164 -16.84 0.46 6.50
CA ASN A 164 -16.66 -0.18 5.19
C ASN A 164 -16.25 -1.65 5.30
N LEU A 165 -15.61 -2.06 6.40
CA LEU A 165 -15.20 -3.45 6.58
C LEU A 165 -16.40 -4.31 6.99
N PRO A 166 -16.74 -5.36 6.22
CA PRO A 166 -17.92 -6.15 6.48
C PRO A 166 -17.75 -7.01 7.76
N PRO A 167 -18.73 -7.02 8.69
CA PRO A 167 -18.75 -7.92 9.82
C PRO A 167 -19.06 -9.37 9.39
N PRO A 168 -18.72 -10.38 10.22
CA PRO A 168 -18.92 -11.79 9.86
C PRO A 168 -20.40 -12.22 9.75
N ILE A 169 -21.32 -11.45 10.33
CA ILE A 169 -22.78 -11.70 10.29
C ILE A 169 -23.47 -10.99 9.11
N PHE A 170 -22.71 -10.59 8.07
CA PHE A 170 -23.26 -9.89 6.92
C PHE A 170 -24.26 -10.76 6.14
N GLN A 171 -25.41 -10.18 5.78
CA GLN A 171 -26.38 -10.82 4.90
C GLN A 171 -26.03 -10.54 3.43
N LEU A 172 -26.23 -11.54 2.56
CA LEU A 172 -25.89 -11.47 1.13
C LEU A 172 -26.41 -10.22 0.38
N PRO A 173 -27.64 -9.70 0.61
CA PRO A 173 -28.13 -8.51 -0.09
C PRO A 173 -27.34 -7.22 0.22
N THR A 174 -26.61 -7.20 1.34
CA THR A 174 -25.79 -6.06 1.76
C THR A 174 -24.37 -6.17 1.21
N ALA A 175 -23.88 -7.37 0.88
CA ALA A 175 -22.53 -7.62 0.36
C ALA A 175 -22.33 -7.18 -1.10
N SER A 176 -23.42 -7.03 -1.86
CA SER A 176 -23.39 -6.72 -3.29
C SER A 176 -23.72 -5.25 -3.63
N ARG A 177 -23.79 -4.37 -2.62
CA ARG A 177 -23.90 -2.91 -2.83
C ARG A 177 -22.53 -2.27 -2.73
#